data_AF-A0A954FYP6-F1
#
_entry.id   AF-A0A954FYP6-F1
#
_cell.length_a   1.000
_cell.length_b   1.000
_cell.length_c   1.000
_cell.angle_alpha   90.00
_cell.angle_beta   90.00
_cell.angle_gamma   90.00
#
_symmetry.space_group_name_H-M   'P 1'
#
loop_
_entity.id
_entity.type
_entity.pdbx_description
1 polymer ?
#
loop_
_entity_poly.entity_id
_entity_poly.type
_entity_poly.pdbx_seq_one_letter_code
_entity_poly.pdbx_strand_id
1 'polypeptide(L)'
;QADEMRIVLNLTTGGGTLGHELTHALAQIDYPAMPEWFDEGLASLHEQCEFSEEGNQLVGISNWRAQILLSALDRNQLPDLKSLVQQIRIRTDREALTYAYARYFCLYLQQKRLLSPFYRKLRTNQEFDPSGLRTLQQLLNVNDLSEVDAEFQQWLTGFRVKTNQ
;
A
#
# COMPACT_ATOMS: atom_id res chain seq x y z
N GLN A 1 19.25 -10.74 -31.25
CA GLN A 1 19.38 -9.36 -30.72
C GLN A 1 18.41 -9.27 -29.55
N ALA A 2 18.91 -9.20 -28.32
CA ALA A 2 18.06 -8.97 -27.16
C ALA A 2 17.56 -7.52 -27.25
N ASP A 3 16.25 -7.35 -27.27
CA ASP A 3 15.63 -6.03 -27.29
C ASP A 3 16.02 -5.31 -25.99
N GLU A 4 16.72 -4.19 -26.10
CA GLU A 4 17.20 -3.45 -24.93
C GLU A 4 16.01 -2.77 -24.25
N MET A 5 15.44 -3.40 -23.22
CA MET A 5 14.44 -2.77 -22.37
C MET A 5 15.10 -1.68 -21.54
N ARG A 6 14.88 -0.43 -21.94
CA ARG A 6 15.37 0.76 -21.23
C ARG A 6 14.22 1.36 -20.44
N ILE A 7 14.36 1.40 -19.12
CA ILE A 7 13.44 2.11 -18.23
C ILE A 7 14.08 3.48 -17.95
N VAL A 8 13.43 4.55 -18.40
CA VAL A 8 13.83 5.94 -18.11
C VAL A 8 12.89 6.48 -17.04
N LEU A 9 13.42 6.74 -15.85
CA LEU A 9 12.66 7.24 -14.71
C LEU A 9 13.05 8.68 -14.44
N ASN A 10 12.04 9.55 -14.35
CA ASN A 10 12.26 10.94 -13.96
C ASN A 10 12.04 11.10 -12.45
N LEU A 11 13.12 11.13 -11.68
CA LEU A 11 13.09 11.30 -10.23
C LEU A 11 12.84 12.75 -9.76
N THR A 12 12.54 13.68 -10.67
CA THR A 12 12.30 15.10 -10.32
C THR A 12 10.84 15.43 -10.02
N THR A 13 9.89 14.55 -10.38
CA THR A 13 8.44 14.80 -10.23
C THR A 13 7.84 14.31 -8.92
N GLY A 14 8.63 13.65 -8.06
CA GLY A 14 8.19 13.17 -6.76
C GLY A 14 9.38 12.82 -5.87
N GLY A 15 9.22 12.96 -4.55
CA GLY A 15 10.26 12.60 -3.56
C GLY A 15 10.44 11.09 -3.36
N GLY A 16 10.05 10.27 -4.35
CA GLY A 16 10.03 8.80 -4.29
C GLY A 16 11.42 8.18 -4.50
N THR A 17 11.61 6.96 -3.97
CA THR A 17 12.84 6.18 -4.21
C THR A 17 12.77 5.47 -5.57
N LEU A 18 13.91 4.97 -6.08
CA LEU A 18 13.94 4.19 -7.33
C LEU A 18 12.95 3.00 -7.31
N GLY A 19 12.82 2.32 -6.16
CA GLY A 19 11.90 1.20 -5.99
C GLY A 19 10.43 1.60 -6.11
N HIS A 20 10.08 2.80 -5.65
CA HIS A 20 8.73 3.36 -5.77
C HIS A 20 8.36 3.57 -7.24
N GLU A 21 9.17 4.32 -7.97
CA GLU A 21 8.90 4.64 -9.38
C GLU A 21 8.95 3.42 -10.29
N LEU A 22 9.86 2.46 -10.01
CA LEU A 22 9.89 1.20 -10.73
C LEU A 22 8.61 0.37 -10.50
N THR A 23 8.05 0.40 -9.29
CA THR A 23 6.80 -0.30 -9.00
C THR A 23 5.65 0.28 -9.83
N HIS A 24 5.53 1.60 -9.91
CA HIS A 24 4.55 2.25 -10.80
C HIS A 24 4.76 1.85 -12.26
N ALA A 25 5.99 1.87 -12.75
CA ALA A 25 6.28 1.49 -14.14
C ALA A 25 5.84 0.04 -14.46
N LEU A 26 6.08 -0.90 -13.55
CA LEU A 26 5.66 -2.29 -13.71
C LEU A 26 4.14 -2.46 -13.55
N ALA A 27 3.54 -1.79 -12.57
CA ALA A 27 2.10 -1.77 -12.32
C ALA A 27 1.33 -1.22 -13.53
N GLN A 28 1.83 -0.16 -14.16
CA GLN A 28 1.21 0.45 -15.34
C GLN A 28 1.19 -0.49 -16.55
N ILE A 29 2.11 -1.44 -16.64
CA ILE A 29 2.13 -2.44 -17.72
C ILE A 29 1.10 -3.56 -17.45
N ASP A 30 0.98 -4.01 -16.21
CA ASP A 30 0.11 -5.15 -15.85
C ASP A 30 -1.33 -4.75 -15.51
N TYR A 31 -1.51 -3.62 -14.82
CA TYR A 31 -2.80 -3.10 -14.35
C TYR A 31 -2.89 -1.56 -14.47
N PRO A 32 -3.07 -1.01 -15.68
CA PRO A 32 -3.15 0.44 -15.93
C PRO A 32 -4.28 1.19 -15.20
N ALA A 33 -5.32 0.48 -14.77
CA ALA A 33 -6.51 1.04 -14.11
C ALA A 33 -6.49 0.82 -12.59
N MET A 34 -5.31 0.57 -12.01
CA MET A 34 -5.15 0.35 -10.58
C MET A 34 -5.68 1.56 -9.78
N PRO A 35 -6.48 1.33 -8.72
CA PRO A 35 -6.94 2.43 -7.89
C PRO A 35 -5.75 3.12 -7.21
N GLU A 36 -5.79 4.45 -7.18
CA GLU A 36 -4.67 5.30 -6.76
C GLU A 36 -4.17 4.98 -5.35
N TRP A 37 -5.07 4.71 -4.40
CA TRP A 37 -4.66 4.30 -3.05
C TRP A 37 -3.79 3.03 -3.07
N PHE A 38 -4.09 2.09 -3.98
CA PHE A 38 -3.39 0.82 -4.03
C PHE A 38 -2.10 0.92 -4.84
N ASP A 39 -2.11 1.66 -5.95
CA ASP A 39 -0.91 1.94 -6.74
C ASP A 39 0.17 2.62 -5.88
N GLU A 40 -0.22 3.67 -5.18
CA GLU A 40 0.64 4.41 -4.26
C GLU A 40 1.02 3.59 -3.03
N GLY A 41 0.09 2.77 -2.52
CA GLY A 41 0.37 1.84 -1.42
C GLY A 41 1.40 0.78 -1.79
N LEU A 42 1.30 0.21 -2.98
CA LEU A 42 2.21 -0.81 -3.49
C LEU A 42 3.57 -0.23 -3.83
N ALA A 43 3.61 0.93 -4.50
CA ALA A 43 4.86 1.64 -4.78
C ALA A 43 5.54 2.09 -3.49
N SER A 44 4.77 2.69 -2.57
CA SER A 44 5.28 3.05 -1.26
C SER A 44 5.76 1.83 -0.50
N LEU A 45 5.11 0.67 -0.54
CA LEU A 45 5.60 -0.57 0.13
C LEU A 45 7.00 -0.97 -0.33
N HIS A 46 7.27 -0.89 -1.63
CA HIS A 46 8.55 -1.27 -2.23
C HIS A 46 9.65 -0.21 -2.11
N GLU A 47 9.36 0.98 -1.55
CA GLU A 47 10.42 1.94 -1.17
C GLU A 47 11.43 1.32 -0.20
N GLN A 48 10.99 0.36 0.61
CA GLN A 48 11.83 -0.39 1.51
C GLN A 48 11.34 -1.84 1.57
N CYS A 49 12.07 -2.71 0.88
CA CYS A 49 11.80 -4.13 0.75
C CYS A 49 13.10 -4.95 0.82
N GLU A 50 12.95 -6.25 1.05
CA GLU A 50 14.03 -7.23 1.07
C GLU A 50 13.64 -8.44 0.22
N PHE A 51 14.61 -9.25 -0.18
CA PHE A 51 14.31 -10.55 -0.78
C PHE A 51 13.72 -11.48 0.29
N SER A 52 12.72 -12.28 -0.10
CA SER A 52 12.24 -13.41 0.70
C SER A 52 13.39 -14.36 1.03
N GLU A 53 13.22 -15.22 2.04
CA GLU A 53 14.21 -16.25 2.38
C GLU A 53 14.56 -17.15 1.18
N GLU A 54 13.58 -17.39 0.30
CA GLU A 54 13.73 -18.16 -0.95
C GLU A 54 14.38 -17.37 -2.09
N GLY A 55 14.55 -16.04 -1.95
CA GLY A 55 15.18 -15.17 -2.94
C GLY A 55 14.34 -14.87 -4.18
N ASN A 56 13.07 -15.28 -4.21
CA ASN A 56 12.20 -15.21 -5.40
C ASN A 56 11.13 -14.11 -5.34
N GLN A 57 11.00 -13.43 -4.21
CA GLN A 57 10.00 -12.38 -3.99
C GLN A 57 10.64 -11.18 -3.30
N LEU A 58 10.26 -9.97 -3.70
CA LEU A 58 10.51 -8.77 -2.92
C LEU A 58 9.36 -8.60 -1.92
N VAL A 59 9.69 -8.54 -0.64
CA VAL A 59 8.72 -8.35 0.45
C VAL A 59 8.97 -7.01 1.11
N GLY A 60 7.91 -6.21 1.25
CA GLY A 60 8.01 -4.93 1.94
C GLY A 60 8.28 -5.11 3.43
N ILE A 61 9.09 -4.22 4.00
CA ILE A 61 9.39 -4.19 5.45
C ILE A 61 8.87 -2.90 6.08
N SER A 62 8.96 -2.74 7.41
CA SER A 62 8.57 -1.48 8.06
C SER A 62 9.57 -0.36 7.74
N ASN A 63 9.08 0.89 7.68
CA ASN A 63 9.94 2.06 7.50
C ASN A 63 9.53 3.22 8.43
N TRP A 64 10.15 4.38 8.23
CA TRP A 64 9.89 5.61 8.99
C TRP A 64 8.45 6.13 8.86
N ARG A 65 7.70 5.77 7.81
CA ARG A 65 6.30 6.20 7.61
C ARG A 65 5.36 5.66 8.69
N ALA A 66 5.72 4.59 9.42
CA ALA A 66 4.96 4.16 10.61
C ALA A 66 4.75 5.31 11.59
N GLN A 67 5.74 6.18 11.78
CA GLN A 67 5.65 7.27 12.76
C GLN A 67 4.62 8.33 12.34
N ILE A 68 4.39 8.54 11.04
CA ILE A 68 3.33 9.42 10.55
C ILE A 68 1.97 8.85 10.97
N LEU A 69 1.73 7.55 10.75
CA LEU A 69 0.46 6.93 11.11
C LEU A 69 0.24 6.84 12.60
N LEU A 70 1.27 6.48 13.36
CA LEU A 70 1.18 6.42 14.82
C LEU A 70 0.87 7.81 15.40
N SER A 71 1.47 8.87 14.86
CA SER A 71 1.15 10.24 15.28
C SER A 71 -0.29 10.64 14.92
N ALA A 72 -0.79 10.25 13.74
CA ALA A 72 -2.17 10.50 13.35
C ALA A 72 -3.16 9.70 14.22
N LEU A 73 -2.82 8.45 14.55
CA LEU A 73 -3.59 7.58 15.44
C LEU A 73 -3.69 8.17 16.85
N ASP A 74 -2.56 8.61 17.43
CA ASP A 74 -2.51 9.24 18.76
C ASP A 74 -3.34 10.54 18.83
N ARG A 75 -3.54 11.22 17.70
CA ARG A 75 -4.35 12.43 17.59
C ARG A 75 -5.81 12.18 17.22
N ASN A 76 -6.24 10.92 17.06
CA ASN A 76 -7.54 10.55 16.52
C ASN A 76 -7.83 11.19 15.14
N GLN A 77 -6.80 11.27 14.30
CA GLN A 77 -6.84 11.88 12.96
C GLN A 77 -6.66 10.86 11.84
N LEU A 78 -6.51 9.57 12.18
CA LEU A 78 -6.46 8.50 11.20
C LEU A 78 -7.90 8.19 10.72
N PRO A 79 -8.21 8.34 9.42
CA PRO A 79 -9.53 7.94 8.89
C PRO A 79 -9.70 6.42 8.96
N ASP A 80 -10.91 5.92 8.77
CA ASP A 80 -11.15 4.47 8.64
C ASP A 80 -10.60 3.91 7.31
N LEU A 81 -10.36 2.59 7.27
CA LEU A 81 -9.84 1.89 6.10
C LEU A 81 -10.77 2.02 4.90
N LYS A 82 -12.08 2.09 5.13
CA LYS A 82 -13.08 2.28 4.08
C LYS A 82 -12.89 3.61 3.37
N SER A 83 -12.66 4.69 4.11
CA SER A 83 -12.40 6.03 3.59
C SER A 83 -11.12 6.08 2.77
N LEU A 84 -10.06 5.39 3.22
CA LEU A 84 -8.82 5.24 2.44
C LEU A 84 -9.11 4.57 1.09
N VAL A 85 -9.80 3.44 1.09
CA VAL A 85 -10.05 2.63 -0.12
C VAL A 85 -11.02 3.31 -1.08
N GLN A 86 -12.01 4.04 -0.58
CA GLN A 86 -12.98 4.76 -1.41
C GLN A 86 -12.48 6.10 -1.95
N GLN A 87 -11.30 6.55 -1.51
CA GLN A 87 -10.72 7.80 -1.97
C GLN A 87 -10.33 7.70 -3.45
N ILE A 88 -10.99 8.50 -4.29
CA ILE A 88 -10.76 8.50 -5.75
C ILE A 88 -9.39 9.08 -6.10
N ARG A 89 -9.00 10.18 -5.43
CA ARG A 89 -7.76 10.92 -5.64
C ARG A 89 -7.10 11.26 -4.33
N ILE A 90 -5.78 11.12 -4.27
CA ILE A 90 -4.99 11.53 -3.11
C ILE A 90 -4.95 13.06 -3.08
N ARG A 91 -5.17 13.62 -1.89
CA ARG A 91 -5.16 15.06 -1.72
C ARG A 91 -3.73 15.51 -1.45
N THR A 92 -3.26 16.52 -2.18
CA THR A 92 -1.88 17.03 -2.05
C THR A 92 -1.52 17.51 -0.65
N ASP A 93 -2.49 18.07 0.10
CA ASP A 93 -2.27 18.50 1.48
C ASP A 93 -2.16 17.34 2.50
N ARG A 94 -2.45 16.10 2.08
CA ARG A 94 -2.43 14.90 2.92
C ARG A 94 -1.65 13.73 2.33
N GLU A 95 -0.93 13.93 1.22
CA GLU A 95 -0.18 12.89 0.49
C GLU A 95 0.68 12.04 1.42
N ALA A 96 1.49 12.67 2.28
CA ALA A 96 2.38 11.93 3.19
C ALA A 96 1.63 10.97 4.13
N LEU A 97 0.46 11.38 4.65
CA LEU A 97 -0.37 10.54 5.52
C LEU A 97 -1.06 9.44 4.71
N THR A 98 -1.62 9.78 3.54
CA THR A 98 -2.30 8.80 2.69
C THR A 98 -1.35 7.74 2.17
N TYR A 99 -0.14 8.11 1.74
CA TYR A 99 0.89 7.16 1.28
C TYR A 99 1.35 6.27 2.43
N ALA A 100 1.56 6.84 3.62
CA ALA A 100 1.86 6.05 4.81
C ALA A 100 0.74 5.04 5.09
N TYR A 101 -0.52 5.48 5.03
CA TYR A 101 -1.68 4.64 5.34
C TYR A 101 -1.83 3.50 4.33
N ALA A 102 -1.81 3.84 3.04
CA ALA A 102 -1.84 2.87 1.94
C ALA A 102 -0.70 1.86 2.02
N ARG A 103 0.54 2.32 2.27
CA ARG A 103 1.71 1.45 2.46
C ARG A 103 1.48 0.43 3.57
N TYR A 104 1.09 0.90 4.75
CA TYR A 104 0.94 0.03 5.91
C TYR A 104 -0.27 -0.90 5.78
N PHE A 105 -1.32 -0.49 5.07
CA PHE A 105 -2.40 -1.40 4.74
C PHE A 105 -1.95 -2.50 3.75
N CYS A 106 -1.14 -2.17 2.75
CA CYS A 106 -0.51 -3.17 1.88
C CYS A 106 0.41 -4.11 2.66
N LEU A 107 1.21 -3.59 3.59
CA LEU A 107 2.07 -4.38 4.47
C LEU A 107 1.24 -5.33 5.37
N TYR A 108 0.13 -4.86 5.92
CA TYR A 108 -0.79 -5.67 6.71
C TYR A 108 -1.38 -6.83 5.89
N LEU A 109 -1.84 -6.55 4.67
CA LEU A 109 -2.30 -7.58 3.73
C LEU A 109 -1.18 -8.54 3.35
N GLN A 110 0.06 -8.06 3.18
CA GLN A 110 1.23 -8.90 2.90
C GLN A 110 1.48 -9.89 4.04
N GLN A 111 1.48 -9.41 5.29
CA GLN A 111 1.71 -10.27 6.47
C GLN A 111 0.60 -11.29 6.66
N LYS A 112 -0.64 -10.96 6.28
CA LYS A 112 -1.76 -11.91 6.22
C LYS A 112 -1.75 -12.84 5.00
N ARG A 113 -0.76 -12.72 4.10
CA ARG A 113 -0.70 -13.45 2.82
C ARG A 113 -1.89 -13.16 1.89
N LEU A 114 -2.53 -12.01 2.05
CA LEU A 114 -3.69 -11.56 1.29
C LEU A 114 -3.34 -10.57 0.17
N LEU A 115 -2.16 -9.96 0.18
CA LEU A 115 -1.77 -8.95 -0.82
C LEU A 115 -1.79 -9.49 -2.27
N SER A 116 -1.14 -10.63 -2.54
CA SER A 116 -1.12 -11.21 -3.89
C SER A 116 -2.50 -11.77 -4.33
N PRO A 117 -3.29 -12.44 -3.48
CA PRO A 117 -4.69 -12.74 -3.77
C PRO A 117 -5.53 -11.49 -4.08
N PHE A 118 -5.35 -10.42 -3.29
CA PHE A 118 -6.05 -9.15 -3.48
C PHE A 118 -5.74 -8.53 -4.83
N TYR A 119 -4.46 -8.38 -5.18
CA TYR A 119 -4.01 -7.86 -6.47
C TYR A 119 -4.66 -8.60 -7.65
N ARG A 120 -4.55 -9.94 -7.66
CA ARG A 120 -5.07 -10.77 -8.76
C ARG A 120 -6.58 -10.66 -8.92
N LYS A 121 -7.31 -10.65 -7.80
CA LYS A 121 -8.77 -10.61 -7.80
C LYS A 121 -9.28 -9.22 -8.16
N LEU A 122 -8.65 -8.16 -7.64
CA LEU A 122 -8.97 -6.79 -7.98
C LEU A 122 -8.76 -6.52 -9.48
N ARG A 123 -7.61 -6.92 -10.03
CA ARG A 123 -7.33 -6.75 -11.46
C ARG A 123 -8.37 -7.42 -12.36
N THR A 124 -8.83 -8.61 -11.97
CA THR A 124 -9.90 -9.33 -12.68
C THR A 124 -11.27 -8.64 -12.56
N ASN A 125 -11.53 -7.97 -11.43
CA ASN A 125 -12.83 -7.38 -11.10
C ASN A 125 -12.89 -5.86 -11.31
N GLN A 126 -11.86 -5.25 -11.90
CA GLN A 126 -11.67 -3.79 -11.98
C GLN A 126 -12.92 -3.02 -12.47
N GLU A 127 -13.69 -3.58 -13.40
CA GLU A 127 -14.89 -2.95 -13.95
C GLU A 127 -16.04 -2.85 -12.93
N PHE A 128 -16.14 -3.82 -12.02
CA PHE A 128 -17.23 -3.94 -11.05
C PHE A 128 -16.82 -3.53 -9.63
N ASP A 129 -15.52 -3.36 -9.39
CA ASP A 129 -14.93 -3.01 -8.11
C ASP A 129 -13.71 -2.09 -8.30
N PRO A 130 -13.89 -0.89 -8.89
CA PRO A 130 -12.78 -0.03 -9.28
C PRO A 130 -11.91 0.42 -8.10
N SER A 131 -12.46 0.45 -6.88
CA SER A 131 -11.71 0.80 -5.67
C SER A 131 -11.10 -0.42 -4.97
N GLY A 132 -11.56 -1.64 -5.26
CA GLY A 132 -11.18 -2.85 -4.55
C GLY A 132 -11.88 -3.08 -3.20
N LEU A 133 -12.88 -2.26 -2.86
CA LEU A 133 -13.59 -2.39 -1.57
C LEU A 133 -14.30 -3.74 -1.44
N ARG A 134 -15.00 -4.17 -2.49
CA ARG A 134 -15.74 -5.45 -2.46
C ARG A 134 -14.78 -6.62 -2.38
N THR A 135 -13.66 -6.53 -3.09
CA THR A 135 -12.61 -7.54 -3.09
C THR A 135 -11.97 -7.67 -1.70
N LEU A 136 -11.70 -6.56 -1.01
CA LEU A 136 -11.20 -6.55 0.36
C LEU A 136 -12.21 -7.17 1.34
N GLN A 137 -13.48 -6.76 1.29
CA GLN A 137 -14.55 -7.32 2.13
C GLN A 137 -14.63 -8.85 2.00
N GLN A 138 -14.56 -9.36 0.77
CA GLN A 138 -14.57 -10.80 0.50
C GLN A 138 -13.32 -11.52 1.03
N LEU A 139 -12.12 -10.94 0.88
CA LEU A 139 -10.87 -11.58 1.31
C LEU A 139 -10.66 -11.52 2.82
N LEU A 140 -11.12 -10.44 3.47
CA LEU A 140 -11.06 -10.25 4.91
C LEU A 140 -12.27 -10.88 5.63
N ASN A 141 -13.26 -11.36 4.88
CA ASN A 141 -14.48 -11.98 5.39
C ASN A 141 -15.26 -11.06 6.34
N VAL A 142 -15.47 -9.80 5.91
CA VAL A 142 -16.20 -8.76 6.64
C VAL A 142 -17.31 -8.15 5.79
N ASN A 143 -18.36 -7.64 6.42
CA ASN A 143 -19.46 -6.98 5.69
C ASN A 143 -19.11 -5.51 5.44
N ASP A 144 -18.46 -4.84 6.39
CA ASP A 144 -17.90 -3.51 6.23
C ASP A 144 -16.39 -3.53 6.52
N LEU A 145 -15.61 -2.80 5.71
CA LEU A 145 -14.17 -2.75 5.88
C LEU A 145 -13.78 -2.06 7.21
N SER A 146 -14.65 -1.21 7.78
CA SER A 146 -14.41 -0.59 9.08
C SER A 146 -14.32 -1.60 10.23
N GLU A 147 -14.84 -2.82 10.05
CA GLU A 147 -14.71 -3.90 11.04
C GLU A 147 -13.24 -4.30 11.27
N VAL A 148 -12.35 -4.00 10.31
CA VAL A 148 -10.92 -4.32 10.36
C VAL A 148 -10.11 -3.22 11.05
N ASP A 149 -10.68 -2.02 11.26
CA ASP A 149 -9.94 -0.85 11.77
C ASP A 149 -9.30 -1.11 13.14
N ALA A 150 -10.04 -1.71 14.07
CA ALA A 150 -9.53 -1.97 15.42
C ALA A 150 -8.35 -2.95 15.40
N GLU A 151 -8.44 -4.03 14.61
CA GLU A 151 -7.37 -5.00 14.45
C GLU A 151 -6.16 -4.38 13.74
N PHE A 152 -6.40 -3.61 12.68
CA PHE A 152 -5.36 -2.92 11.93
C PHE A 152 -4.62 -1.90 12.80
N GLN A 153 -5.33 -1.09 13.57
CA GLN A 153 -4.75 -0.11 14.50
C GLN A 153 -3.94 -0.82 15.58
N GLN A 154 -4.46 -1.90 16.17
CA GLN A 154 -3.72 -2.70 17.15
C GLN A 154 -2.42 -3.25 16.54
N TRP A 155 -2.49 -3.83 15.35
CA TRP A 155 -1.32 -4.30 14.61
C TRP A 155 -0.31 -3.16 14.36
N LEU A 156 -0.78 -1.98 13.97
CA LEU A 156 0.05 -0.82 13.69
C LEU A 156 0.83 -0.36 14.94
N THR A 157 0.26 -0.48 16.14
CA THR A 157 0.98 -0.13 17.38
C THR A 157 2.22 -0.99 17.62
N GLY A 158 2.32 -2.16 17.00
CA GLY A 158 3.52 -3.01 17.04
C GLY A 158 4.77 -2.34 16.44
N PHE A 159 4.61 -1.31 15.61
CA PHE A 159 5.70 -0.54 15.01
C PHE A 159 6.10 0.70 15.82
N ARG A 160 5.55 0.89 17.04
CA ARG A 160 6.06 1.93 17.95
C ARG A 160 7.53 1.67 18.21
N VAL A 161 8.39 2.65 17.89
CA VAL A 161 9.79 2.59 18.28
C VAL A 161 9.81 2.53 19.80
N LYS A 162 10.37 1.47 20.37
CA LYS A 162 10.70 1.45 21.79
C LYS A 162 11.75 2.53 21.98
N THR A 163 11.34 3.69 22.50
CA THR A 163 12.27 4.65 23.07
C THR A 163 12.92 3.95 24.27
N ASN A 164 14.08 3.34 24.06
CA ASN A 164 14.98 3.07 25.17
C ASN A 164 15.33 4.44 25.76
N GLN A 165 15.01 4.60 27.04
CA GLN A 165 15.35 5.77 27.85
C GLN A 165 16.86 6.04 27.84
#